data_AF-A0A1G1NY30-F1
#
_entry.id   AF-A0A1G1NY30-F1
#
_cell.length_a   1.000
_cell.length_b   1.000
_cell.length_c   1.000
_cell.angle_alpha   90.00
_cell.angle_beta   90.00
_cell.angle_gamma   90.00
#
_symmetry.space_group_name_H-M   'P 1'
#
loop_
_entity.id
_entity.type
_entity.pdbx_description
1 polymer ?
#
loop_
_entity_poly.entity_id
_entity_poly.type
_entity_poly.pdbx_seq_one_letter_code
_entity_poly.pdbx_strand_id
1 'polypeptide(L)'
;MVADYKVSERGRVGLAKDTLLYSDLSYKIQGSFYDVYNDLGPARKEQVYHESLKIAFEGKKIVFESKQELNNICDNPRVIRDYPR
;
A
#
# COMPACT_ATOMS: atom_id res chain seq x y z
N MET A 1 -17.32 7.14 -17.73
CA MET A 1 -18.16 6.95 -16.52
C MET A 1 -17.49 7.71 -15.39
N VAL A 2 -18.08 8.82 -14.95
CA VAL A 2 -17.55 9.65 -13.86
C VAL A 2 -18.15 9.13 -12.56
N ALA A 3 -17.31 8.65 -11.63
CA ALA A 3 -17.76 8.26 -10.31
C ALA A 3 -18.07 9.53 -9.50
N ASP A 4 -19.34 9.69 -9.12
CA ASP A 4 -19.82 10.80 -8.30
C ASP A 4 -19.36 10.60 -6.86
N TYR A 5 -18.35 11.35 -6.42
CA TYR A 5 -17.87 11.31 -5.04
C TYR A 5 -18.65 12.32 -4.20
N LYS A 6 -19.44 11.84 -3.23
CA LYS A 6 -20.11 12.69 -2.24
C LYS A 6 -19.13 13.08 -1.13
N VAL A 7 -18.73 14.35 -1.10
CA VAL A 7 -17.91 14.94 -0.03
C VAL A 7 -18.81 15.26 1.17
N SER A 8 -18.49 14.70 2.34
CA SER A 8 -19.12 15.07 3.61
C SER A 8 -18.49 16.34 4.19
N GLU A 9 -19.32 17.21 4.76
CA GLU A 9 -18.99 18.57 5.27
C GLU A 9 -17.83 18.63 6.30
N ARG A 10 -17.35 17.49 6.79
CA ARG A 10 -16.21 17.39 7.73
C ARG A 10 -14.89 16.94 7.11
N GLY A 11 -14.73 17.05 5.79
CA GLY A 11 -13.48 16.68 5.10
C GLY A 11 -13.09 15.20 5.24
N ARG A 12 -13.98 14.36 5.79
CA ARG A 12 -13.83 12.92 5.85
C ARG A 12 -14.59 12.33 4.68
N VAL A 13 -13.85 11.84 3.69
CA VAL A 13 -14.43 11.00 2.63
C VAL A 13 -14.82 9.68 3.28
N GLY A 14 -16.06 9.59 3.75
CA GLY A 14 -16.66 8.33 4.13
C GLY A 14 -16.93 7.54 2.85
N LEU A 15 -16.03 6.64 2.49
CA LEU A 15 -16.30 5.66 1.43
C LEU A 15 -17.47 4.80 1.92
N ALA A 16 -18.66 4.98 1.33
CA ALA A 16 -19.70 3.98 1.45
C ALA A 16 -19.09 2.64 0.98
N LYS A 17 -19.38 1.54 1.69
CA LYS A 17 -18.78 0.22 1.42
C LYS A 17 -18.90 -0.19 -0.06
N ASP A 18 -19.96 0.27 -0.72
CA ASP A 18 -20.25 0.04 -2.14
C ASP A 18 -19.43 0.89 -3.12
N THR A 19 -18.61 1.84 -2.67
CA THR A 19 -17.86 2.78 -3.54
C THR A 19 -16.38 2.44 -3.67
N LEU A 20 -15.89 1.34 -3.08
CA LEU A 20 -14.49 0.95 -3.27
C LEU A 20 -14.28 0.42 -4.70
N LEU A 21 -13.51 1.14 -5.50
CA LEU A 21 -13.26 0.80 -6.92
C LEU A 21 -12.74 -0.64 -7.10
N TYR A 22 -11.95 -1.12 -6.14
CA TYR A 22 -11.39 -2.47 -6.12
C TYR A 22 -11.57 -3.13 -4.75
N SER A 23 -12.81 -3.29 -4.30
CA SER A 23 -13.14 -3.88 -3.00
C SER A 23 -12.48 -5.25 -2.79
N ASP A 24 -12.69 -6.19 -3.70
CA ASP A 24 -12.16 -7.56 -3.60
C ASP A 24 -10.62 -7.59 -3.55
N LEU A 25 -9.95 -6.87 -4.45
CA LEU A 25 -8.49 -6.78 -4.46
C LEU A 25 -7.95 -6.15 -3.17
N SER A 26 -8.61 -5.09 -2.69
CA SER A 26 -8.21 -4.40 -1.47
C SER A 26 -8.29 -5.32 -0.25
N TYR A 27 -9.37 -6.09 -0.14
CA TYR A 27 -9.52 -7.06 0.95
C TYR A 27 -8.51 -8.21 0.86
N LYS A 28 -8.19 -8.70 -0.34
CA LYS A 28 -7.15 -9.72 -0.56
C LYS A 28 -5.77 -9.23 -0.12
N ILE A 29 -5.44 -7.98 -0.47
CA ILE A 29 -4.17 -7.36 -0.07
C ILE A 29 -4.13 -7.23 1.46
N GLN A 30 -5.16 -6.65 2.07
CA GLN A 30 -5.23 -6.50 3.54
C GLN A 30 -5.10 -7.83 4.27
N GLY A 31 -5.82 -8.85 3.83
CA GLY A 31 -5.72 -10.20 4.40
C GLY A 31 -4.29 -10.72 4.36
N SER A 32 -3.57 -10.50 3.26
CA SER A 32 -2.16 -10.92 3.12
C SER A 32 -1.22 -10.23 4.11
N PHE A 33 -1.46 -8.96 4.43
CA PHE A 33 -0.70 -8.28 5.47
C PHE A 33 -0.94 -8.89 6.86
N TYR A 34 -2.19 -9.23 7.17
CA TYR A 34 -2.52 -9.88 8.44
C TYR A 34 -1.95 -11.29 8.52
N ASP A 35 -2.03 -12.08 7.45
CA ASP A 35 -1.46 -13.43 7.39
C ASP A 35 0.05 -13.38 7.68
N VAL A 36 0.78 -12.53 6.95
CA VAL A 36 2.22 -12.34 7.14
C VAL A 36 2.56 -11.85 8.56
N TYR A 37 1.77 -10.93 9.11
CA TYR A 37 1.96 -10.44 10.47
C TYR A 37 1.73 -11.52 11.52
N ASN A 38 0.67 -12.34 11.35
CA ASN A 38 0.33 -13.41 12.26
C ASN A 38 1.38 -14.53 12.24
N ASP A 39 1.98 -14.81 11.09
CA ASP A 39 3.01 -15.83 10.95
C ASP A 39 4.39 -15.37 11.47
N LEU A 40 4.82 -14.14 11.14
CA LEU A 40 6.15 -13.64 11.50
C LEU A 40 6.22 -13.06 12.92
N GLY A 41 5.09 -12.58 13.42
CA GLY A 41 5.00 -11.75 14.62
C GLY A 41 5.60 -10.36 14.43
N PRO A 42 5.62 -9.53 15.48
CA PRO A 42 6.21 -8.19 15.47
C PRO A 42 7.75 -8.22 15.50
N ALA A 43 8.37 -7.04 15.32
CA ALA A 43 9.81 -6.78 15.47
C ALA A 43 10.76 -7.42 14.44
N ARG A 44 10.26 -7.76 13.24
CA ARG A 44 11.12 -8.12 12.09
C ARG A 44 11.60 -6.89 11.32
N LYS A 45 12.72 -7.03 10.62
CA LYS A 45 13.20 -6.00 9.68
C LYS A 45 12.18 -5.84 8.55
N GLU A 46 12.04 -4.63 8.05
CA GLU A 46 11.15 -4.32 6.91
C GLU A 46 11.41 -5.25 5.72
N GLN A 47 12.68 -5.51 5.39
CA GLN A 47 13.07 -6.42 4.31
C GLN A 47 12.44 -7.82 4.44
N VAL A 48 12.33 -8.33 5.66
CA VAL A 48 11.74 -9.66 5.92
C VAL A 48 10.24 -9.63 5.66
N TYR A 49 9.55 -8.56 6.07
CA TYR A 49 8.13 -8.38 5.75
C TYR A 49 7.91 -8.24 4.24
N HIS A 50 8.77 -7.47 3.57
CA HIS A 50 8.69 -7.28 2.12
C HIS A 50 8.83 -8.60 1.37
N GLU A 51 9.85 -9.40 1.68
CA GLU A 51 10.04 -10.72 1.07
C GLU A 51 8.88 -11.68 1.38
N SER A 52 8.37 -11.65 2.60
CA SER A 52 7.24 -12.50 2.99
C SER A 52 5.94 -12.12 2.26
N LEU A 53 5.71 -10.82 2.03
CA LEU A 53 4.58 -10.34 1.25
C LEU A 53 4.67 -10.76 -0.22
N LYS A 54 5.87 -10.80 -0.81
CA LYS A 54 6.05 -11.33 -2.17
C LYS A 54 5.56 -12.77 -2.27
N ILE A 55 5.99 -13.62 -1.33
CA ILE A 55 5.58 -15.02 -1.27
C ILE A 55 4.06 -15.14 -1.09
N ALA A 56 3.47 -14.33 -0.20
CA ALA A 56 2.04 -14.32 0.04
C ALA A 56 1.25 -13.89 -1.22
N PHE A 57 1.74 -12.90 -1.97
CA PHE A 57 1.12 -12.43 -3.21
C PHE A 57 1.27 -13.43 -4.35
N GLU A 58 2.43 -14.09 -4.48
CA GLU A 58 2.64 -15.18 -5.44
C GLU A 58 1.66 -16.34 -5.19
N GLY A 59 1.53 -16.78 -3.93
CA GLY A 59 0.60 -17.85 -3.55
C GLY A 59 -0.87 -17.50 -3.84
N LYS A 60 -1.24 -16.22 -3.72
CA LYS A 60 -2.58 -15.70 -4.01
C LYS A 60 -2.76 -15.24 -5.46
N LYS A 61 -1.74 -15.41 -6.32
CA LYS A 61 -1.73 -14.99 -7.73
C LYS A 61 -2.07 -13.50 -7.93
N ILE A 62 -1.62 -12.66 -7.01
CA ILE A 62 -1.76 -11.20 -7.11
C ILE A 62 -0.58 -10.69 -7.92
N VAL A 63 -0.85 -9.95 -8.99
CA VAL A 63 0.19 -9.31 -9.80
C VAL A 63 0.75 -8.11 -9.02
N PHE A 64 2.06 -8.09 -8.80
CA PHE A 64 2.73 -6.98 -8.13
C PHE A 64 4.08 -6.69 -8.78
N GLU A 65 4.52 -5.44 -8.65
CA GLU A 65 5.88 -5.02 -8.95
C GLU A 65 6.57 -4.63 -7.64
N SER A 66 7.86 -4.95 -7.50
CA SER A 66 8.60 -4.71 -6.27
C SER A 66 9.84 -3.90 -6.54
N LYS A 67 10.17 -2.97 -5.64
CA LYS A 67 11.39 -2.15 -5.73
C LYS A 67 11.51 -1.46 -7.09
N GLN A 68 10.45 -0.76 -7.49
CA GLN A 68 10.51 0.11 -8.66
C GLN A 68 11.53 1.21 -8.36
N GLU A 69 12.61 1.27 -9.13
CA GLU A 69 13.59 2.34 -9.02
C GLU A 69 12.91 3.65 -9.44
N LEU A 70 12.84 4.60 -8.52
CA LEU A 70 12.40 5.94 -8.86
C LEU A 70 13.56 6.61 -9.57
N ASN A 71 13.44 6.81 -10.88
CA ASN A 71 14.36 7.66 -11.61
C ASN A 71 14.13 9.11 -11.15
N ASN A 72 15.05 9.55 -10.30
CA ASN A 72 15.02 10.82 -9.59
C ASN A 72 14.86 12.00 -10.55
N ILE A 73 13.73 12.69 -10.47
CA ILE A 73 13.69 14.15 -10.69
C ILE A 73 12.95 14.74 -9.48
N CYS A 74 13.71 14.99 -8.42
CA CYS A 74 13.26 15.85 -7.34
C CYS A 74 13.50 17.30 -7.78
N ASP A 75 12.54 17.93 -8.46
CA ASP A 75 12.59 19.37 -8.80
C ASP A 75 12.41 20.28 -7.56
N ASN A 76 12.37 19.71 -6.34
CA ASN A 76 12.14 20.47 -5.11
C ASN A 76 13.42 20.58 -4.26
N PRO A 77 14.13 21.72 -4.31
CA PRO A 77 15.37 21.91 -3.56
C PRO A 77 15.20 21.93 -2.04
N ARG A 78 13.96 21.97 -1.50
CA ARG A 78 13.73 21.98 -0.05
C ARG A 78 13.91 20.62 0.63
N VAL A 79 13.79 19.50 -0.11
CA VAL A 79 13.86 18.14 0.47
C VAL A 79 15.31 17.69 0.71
N ILE A 80 16.28 18.33 0.04
CA ILE A 80 17.70 17.91 0.04
C ILE A 80 18.40 18.21 1.39
N ARG A 81 17.90 19.15 2.20
CA ARG A 81 18.57 19.58 3.45
C ARG A 81 18.38 18.63 4.63
N ASP A 82 17.41 17.72 4.59
CA ASP A 82 16.96 17.00 5.80
C ASP A 82 17.46 15.55 5.91
N TYR A 83 18.30 15.06 4.98
CA TYR A 83 18.91 13.73 5.06
C TYR A 83 20.44 13.81 5.25
N PRO A 84 20.96 13.49 6.46
CA PRO A 84 22.41 13.40 6.67
C PRO A 84 23.02 12.20 5.94
N ARG A 85 24.21 12.41 5.37
CA ARG A 85 25.05 11.41 4.67
C ARG A 85 25.77 10.47 5.61
#